data_AF-K1TC88-F1
#
_entry.id   AF-K1TC88-F1
#
_cell.length_a   1.000
_cell.length_b   1.000
_cell.length_c   1.000
_cell.angle_alpha   90.00
_cell.angle_beta   90.00
_cell.angle_gamma   90.00
#
_symmetry.space_group_name_H-M   'P 1'
#
loop_
_entity.id
_entity.type
_entity.pdbx_description
1 polymer ?
#
loop_
_entity_poly.entity_id
_entity_poly.type
_entity_poly.pdbx_seq_one_letter_code
_entity_poly.pdbx_strand_id
1 'polypeptide(L)'
;MDTYERLTKTKELAAYLQSYIIIKGSWSTVVTPEGNCYFNPTGNPGMATAGSGDVLTGILAALLAQGYTQEDACRLGVYVHGLAGDIAAEEKGEIGTTSSDLIDALPTAWKKLTETKGRFTKE
;
A
#
# COMPACT_ATOMS: atom_id res chain seq x y z
N MET A 1 11.20 5.56 19.86
CA MET A 1 11.37 4.19 19.35
C MET A 1 12.23 4.30 18.12
N ASP A 2 13.33 3.58 18.08
CA ASP A 2 14.20 3.53 16.90
C ASP A 2 13.44 2.81 15.75
N THR A 3 13.55 3.32 14.52
CA THR A 3 12.90 2.73 13.33
C THR A 3 13.32 1.27 13.15
N TYR A 4 14.57 0.95 13.47
CA TYR A 4 15.10 -0.41 13.44
C TYR A 4 14.43 -1.30 14.49
N GLU A 5 14.30 -0.82 15.74
CA GLU A 5 13.62 -1.54 16.82
C GLU A 5 12.15 -1.85 16.47
N ARG A 6 11.45 -0.90 15.84
CA ARG A 6 10.08 -1.11 15.37
C ARG A 6 10.00 -2.23 14.35
N LEU A 7 10.87 -2.22 13.33
CA LEU A 7 10.88 -3.25 12.30
C LEU A 7 11.20 -4.63 12.88
N THR A 8 12.19 -4.73 13.76
CA THR A 8 12.58 -5.99 14.43
C THR A 8 11.42 -6.59 15.22
N LYS A 9 10.77 -5.79 16.07
CA LYS A 9 9.59 -6.24 16.84
C LYS A 9 8.43 -6.66 15.94
N THR A 10 8.20 -5.97 14.82
CA THR A 10 7.17 -6.37 13.87
C THR A 10 7.50 -7.69 13.18
N LYS A 11 8.76 -7.97 12.85
CA LYS A 11 9.17 -9.27 12.30
C LYS A 11 8.92 -10.41 13.29
N GLU A 12 9.29 -10.22 14.56
CA GLU A 12 9.02 -11.17 15.63
C GLU A 12 7.52 -11.43 15.79
N LEU A 13 6.70 -10.37 15.77
CA LEU A 13 5.26 -10.47 15.88
C LEU A 13 4.61 -11.16 14.65
N ALA A 14 5.08 -10.86 13.45
CA ALA A 14 4.59 -11.47 12.21
C ALA A 14 4.87 -12.98 12.20
N ALA A 15 6.08 -13.38 12.59
CA ALA A 15 6.45 -14.79 12.74
C ALA A 15 5.65 -15.48 13.84
N TYR A 16 5.45 -14.84 14.99
CA TYR A 16 4.66 -15.40 16.08
C TYR A 16 3.19 -15.62 15.70
N LEU A 17 2.57 -14.65 15.02
CA LEU A 17 1.17 -14.71 14.60
C LEU A 17 0.94 -15.46 13.29
N GLN A 18 2.00 -15.89 12.60
CA GLN A 18 1.93 -16.43 11.24
C GLN A 18 1.08 -15.55 10.31
N SER A 19 1.31 -14.23 10.39
CA SER A 19 0.47 -13.22 9.76
C SER A 19 1.29 -12.15 9.02
N TYR A 20 0.72 -11.62 7.94
CA TYR A 20 1.26 -10.44 7.26
C TYR A 20 0.94 -9.18 8.06
N ILE A 21 1.93 -8.34 8.29
CA ILE A 21 1.76 -7.07 9.02
C ILE A 21 2.17 -5.91 8.12
N ILE A 22 1.28 -4.94 7.97
CA ILE A 22 1.54 -3.70 7.23
C ILE A 22 1.79 -2.57 8.24
N ILE A 23 3.04 -2.10 8.30
CA ILE A 23 3.41 -0.91 9.07
C ILE A 23 3.12 0.32 8.21
N LYS A 24 2.03 1.02 8.50
CA LYS A 24 1.68 2.27 7.80
C LYS A 24 2.60 3.42 8.22
N GLY A 25 2.97 4.26 7.26
CA GLY A 25 3.77 5.46 7.45
C GLY A 25 4.50 5.87 6.17
N SER A 26 5.43 6.82 6.29
CA SER A 26 6.42 7.09 5.25
C SER A 26 7.18 5.80 4.96
N TRP A 27 7.15 5.33 3.71
CA TRP A 27 7.64 4.00 3.32
C TRP A 27 6.90 2.85 4.01
N SER A 28 5.58 2.78 3.79
CA SER A 28 4.75 1.71 4.35
C SER A 28 5.37 0.34 4.05
N THR A 29 5.52 -0.48 5.08
CA THR A 29 6.30 -1.73 4.99
C THR A 29 5.40 -2.94 5.18
N VAL A 30 5.44 -3.88 4.23
CA VAL A 30 4.83 -5.20 4.37
C VAL A 30 5.86 -6.15 4.99
N VAL A 31 5.52 -6.73 6.13
CA VAL A 31 6.34 -7.74 6.82
C VAL A 31 5.63 -9.09 6.71
N THR A 32 6.33 -10.09 6.18
CA THR A 32 5.79 -11.46 6.02
C THR A 32 6.04 -12.30 7.27
N PRO A 33 5.28 -13.39 7.50
CA PRO A 33 5.55 -14.30 8.61
C PRO A 33 6.92 -15.00 8.54
N GLU A 34 7.52 -15.10 7.36
CA GLU A 34 8.89 -15.60 7.14
C GLU A 34 9.97 -14.56 7.47
N GLY A 35 9.57 -13.32 7.79
CA GLY A 35 10.48 -12.23 8.14
C GLY A 35 11.01 -11.42 6.96
N ASN A 36 10.44 -11.59 5.77
CA ASN A 36 10.73 -10.72 4.62
C ASN A 36 10.11 -9.34 4.84
N CYS A 37 10.71 -8.31 4.25
CA CYS A 37 10.25 -6.92 4.36
C CYS A 37 10.21 -6.27 2.99
N TYR A 38 9.05 -5.73 2.61
CA TYR A 38 8.86 -5.01 1.36
C TYR A 38 8.44 -3.57 1.65
N PHE A 39 9.23 -2.62 1.15
CA PHE A 39 9.00 -1.20 1.35
C PHE A 39 8.24 -0.61 0.17
N ASN A 40 7.15 0.08 0.47
CA ASN A 40 6.36 0.77 -0.55
C ASN A 40 6.93 2.17 -0.83
N PRO A 41 7.31 2.49 -2.07
CA PRO A 41 7.85 3.81 -2.42
C PRO A 41 6.77 4.87 -2.69
N THR A 42 5.49 4.50 -2.76
CA THR A 42 4.39 5.42 -3.09
C THR A 42 3.68 5.97 -1.86
N GLY A 43 2.97 7.07 -2.07
CA GLY A 43 2.20 7.78 -1.05
C GLY A 43 2.92 9.02 -0.52
N ASN A 44 2.12 9.91 0.06
CA ASN A 44 2.54 11.21 0.54
C ASN A 44 1.93 11.54 1.90
N PRO A 45 2.42 12.58 2.60
CA PRO A 45 1.91 12.98 3.92
C PRO A 45 0.40 13.28 3.96
N GLY A 46 -0.21 13.72 2.85
CA GLY A 46 -1.64 14.00 2.74
C GLY A 46 -2.54 12.79 2.99
N MET A 47 -2.00 11.57 2.88
CA MET A 47 -2.72 10.34 3.16
C MET A 47 -2.95 10.09 4.67
N ALA A 48 -2.36 10.90 5.55
CA ALA A 48 -2.60 10.87 6.99
C ALA A 48 -3.98 11.46 7.38
N THR A 49 -4.99 11.20 6.56
CA THR A 49 -6.38 11.64 6.71
C THR A 49 -7.25 10.53 7.28
N ALA A 50 -8.39 10.90 7.88
CA ALA A 50 -9.35 9.93 8.39
C ALA A 50 -9.88 9.05 7.24
N GLY A 51 -9.98 7.74 7.47
CA GLY A 51 -10.51 6.79 6.48
C GLY A 51 -9.51 6.23 5.48
N SER A 52 -8.27 6.75 5.36
CA SER A 52 -7.29 6.19 4.41
C SER A 52 -6.95 4.72 4.71
N GLY A 53 -6.89 4.36 6.01
CA GLY A 53 -6.74 2.97 6.43
C GLY A 53 -7.89 2.05 6.03
N ASP A 54 -9.11 2.58 5.96
CA ASP A 54 -10.30 1.81 5.54
C ASP A 54 -10.28 1.58 4.03
N VAL A 55 -9.82 2.57 3.26
CA VAL A 55 -9.57 2.42 1.81
C VAL A 55 -8.56 1.31 1.56
N LEU A 56 -7.41 1.32 2.25
CA LEU A 56 -6.43 0.23 2.13
C LEU A 56 -7.04 -1.13 2.49
N THR A 57 -7.83 -1.20 3.56
CA THR A 57 -8.49 -2.44 3.99
C THR A 57 -9.44 -2.97 2.90
N GLY A 58 -10.23 -2.09 2.28
CA GLY A 58 -11.10 -2.46 1.17
C GLY A 58 -10.34 -2.99 -0.04
N ILE A 59 -9.21 -2.36 -0.39
CA ILE A 59 -8.33 -2.82 -1.49
C ILE A 59 -7.80 -4.23 -1.20
N LEU A 60 -7.28 -4.46 0.01
CA LEU A 60 -6.73 -5.77 0.40
C LEU A 60 -7.81 -6.85 0.38
N ALA A 61 -8.99 -6.55 0.93
CA ALA A 61 -10.13 -7.47 0.92
C ALA A 61 -10.56 -7.81 -0.51
N ALA A 62 -10.63 -6.83 -1.41
CA ALA A 62 -10.99 -7.04 -2.80
C ALA A 62 -9.95 -7.89 -3.56
N LEU A 63 -8.65 -7.69 -3.31
CA LEU A 63 -7.58 -8.49 -3.93
C LEU A 63 -7.62 -9.94 -3.43
N LEU A 64 -7.79 -10.16 -2.13
CA LEU A 64 -7.94 -11.50 -1.56
C LEU A 64 -9.18 -12.21 -2.10
N ALA A 65 -10.31 -11.51 -2.22
CA ALA A 65 -11.54 -12.05 -2.79
C ALA A 65 -11.40 -12.45 -4.27
N GLN A 66 -10.48 -11.81 -5.00
CA GLN A 66 -10.15 -12.17 -6.39
C GLN A 66 -9.18 -13.37 -6.50
N GLY A 67 -8.69 -13.91 -5.38
CA GLY A 67 -7.82 -15.08 -5.36
C GLY A 67 -6.33 -14.77 -5.45
N TYR A 68 -5.91 -13.52 -5.23
CA TYR A 68 -4.49 -13.19 -5.08
C TYR A 68 -3.93 -13.84 -3.82
N THR A 69 -2.63 -14.19 -3.86
CA THR A 69 -1.91 -14.64 -2.65
C THR A 69 -1.90 -13.51 -1.61
N GLN A 70 -1.74 -13.84 -0.33
CA GLN A 70 -1.65 -12.85 0.74
C GLN A 70 -0.48 -11.88 0.50
N GLU A 71 0.66 -12.41 0.05
CA GLU A 71 1.83 -11.58 -0.26
C GLU A 71 1.54 -10.61 -1.41
N ASP A 72 0.98 -11.11 -2.53
CA ASP A 72 0.65 -10.26 -3.68
C ASP A 72 -0.40 -9.22 -3.31
N ALA A 73 -1.44 -9.61 -2.57
CA ALA A 73 -2.49 -8.71 -2.12
C ALA A 73 -1.91 -7.59 -1.26
N CYS A 74 -1.06 -7.91 -0.28
CA CYS A 74 -0.41 -6.90 0.56
C CYS A 74 0.51 -5.98 -0.24
N ARG A 75 1.39 -6.53 -1.08
CA ARG A 75 2.37 -5.73 -1.84
C ARG A 75 1.67 -4.82 -2.86
N LEU A 76 0.76 -5.38 -3.65
CA LEU A 76 0.02 -4.65 -4.67
C LEU A 76 -0.95 -3.65 -4.04
N GLY A 77 -1.65 -4.04 -2.99
CA GLY A 77 -2.64 -3.20 -2.32
C GLY A 77 -2.03 -1.96 -1.67
N VAL A 78 -0.91 -2.12 -0.95
CA VAL A 78 -0.20 -0.97 -0.37
C VAL A 78 0.34 -0.05 -1.45
N TYR A 79 0.87 -0.62 -2.55
CA TYR A 79 1.39 0.17 -3.67
C TYR A 79 0.30 0.99 -4.37
N VAL A 80 -0.82 0.36 -4.72
CA VAL A 80 -1.95 1.04 -5.35
C VAL A 80 -2.54 2.11 -4.44
N HIS A 81 -2.68 1.80 -3.16
CA HIS A 81 -3.18 2.76 -2.18
C HIS A 81 -2.29 4.01 -2.12
N GLY A 82 -0.97 3.84 -2.04
CA GLY A 82 -0.01 4.96 -2.07
C GLY A 82 -0.05 5.73 -3.39
N LEU A 83 -0.09 5.02 -4.53
CA LEU A 83 -0.13 5.64 -5.85
C LEU A 83 -1.41 6.47 -6.05
N ALA A 84 -2.55 5.99 -5.56
CA ALA A 84 -3.81 6.74 -5.57
C ALA A 84 -3.70 8.01 -4.72
N GLY A 85 -3.03 7.94 -3.57
CA GLY A 85 -2.72 9.12 -2.76
C GLY A 85 -1.85 10.14 -3.49
N ASP A 86 -0.83 9.69 -4.23
CA ASP A 86 0.05 10.57 -5.01
C ASP A 86 -0.71 11.28 -6.13
N ILE A 87 -1.56 10.54 -6.85
CA ILE A 87 -2.44 11.11 -7.89
C ILE A 87 -3.40 12.14 -7.29
N ALA A 88 -4.04 11.82 -6.16
CA ALA A 88 -4.96 12.76 -5.50
C ALA A 88 -4.24 14.04 -5.05
N ALA A 89 -3.01 13.92 -4.54
CA ALA A 89 -2.20 15.05 -4.13
C ALA A 89 -1.71 15.90 -5.33
N GLU A 90 -1.42 15.31 -6.48
CA GLU A 90 -1.12 16.04 -7.73
C GLU A 90 -2.28 16.96 -8.14
N GLU A 91 -3.53 16.55 -7.90
CA GLU A 91 -4.73 17.32 -8.28
C GLU A 91 -5.15 18.35 -7.23
N LYS A 92 -5.11 17.99 -5.94
CA LYS A 92 -5.72 18.79 -4.85
C LYS A 92 -4.71 19.31 -3.82
N GLY A 93 -3.45 18.91 -3.93
CA GLY A 93 -2.43 19.13 -2.92
C GLY A 93 -2.55 18.18 -1.72
N GLU A 94 -1.43 17.96 -1.02
CA GLU A 94 -1.36 17.02 0.10
C GLU A 94 -2.31 17.39 1.25
N ILE A 95 -2.39 18.68 1.62
CA ILE A 95 -3.19 19.13 2.77
C ILE A 95 -4.69 18.91 2.55
N GLY A 96 -5.16 19.03 1.31
CA GLY A 96 -6.58 18.91 0.96
C GLY A 96 -7.03 17.48 0.68
N THR A 97 -6.12 16.51 0.69
CA THR A 97 -6.41 15.13 0.31
C THR A 97 -7.27 14.41 1.36
N THR A 98 -8.38 13.82 0.92
CA THR A 98 -9.31 13.04 1.73
C THR A 98 -9.33 11.58 1.29
N SER A 99 -9.91 10.68 2.11
CA SER A 99 -10.08 9.28 1.73
C SER A 99 -10.95 9.10 0.48
N SER A 100 -11.92 10.00 0.24
CA SER A 100 -12.74 9.98 -0.97
C SER A 100 -11.90 10.27 -2.21
N ASP A 101 -10.94 11.20 -2.11
CA ASP A 101 -10.04 11.51 -3.23
C ASP A 101 -9.14 10.33 -3.57
N LEU A 102 -8.69 9.59 -2.55
CA LEU A 102 -7.99 8.31 -2.76
C LEU A 102 -8.86 7.33 -3.54
N ILE A 103 -10.14 7.18 -3.16
CA ILE A 103 -11.09 6.28 -3.86
C ILE A 103 -11.27 6.71 -5.31
N ASP A 104 -11.48 8.02 -5.55
CA ASP A 104 -11.67 8.58 -6.88
C ASP A 104 -10.42 8.40 -7.77
N ALA A 105 -9.22 8.40 -7.17
CA ALA A 105 -7.96 8.18 -7.86
C ALA A 105 -7.61 6.70 -8.12
N LEU A 106 -8.28 5.73 -7.46
CA LEU A 106 -7.98 4.30 -7.61
C LEU A 106 -8.05 3.80 -9.06
N PRO A 107 -9.09 4.13 -9.87
CA PRO A 107 -9.16 3.71 -11.27
C PRO A 107 -7.93 4.14 -12.08
N THR A 108 -7.43 5.36 -11.85
CA THR A 108 -6.24 5.90 -12.52
C THR A 108 -4.97 5.18 -12.04
N ALA A 109 -4.85 4.90 -10.74
CA ALA A 109 -3.74 4.11 -10.20
C ALA A 109 -3.68 2.70 -10.80
N TRP A 110 -4.82 2.00 -10.88
CA TRP A 110 -4.91 0.68 -11.52
C TRP A 110 -4.56 0.73 -13.01
N LYS A 111 -5.06 1.74 -13.72
CA LYS A 111 -4.74 1.96 -15.14
C LYS A 111 -3.23 2.11 -15.35
N LYS A 112 -2.55 2.98 -14.59
CA LYS A 112 -1.08 3.17 -14.67
C LYS A 112 -0.32 1.85 -14.51
N LEU A 113 -0.74 0.99 -13.57
CA LEU A 113 -0.12 -0.33 -13.37
C LEU A 113 -0.31 -1.28 -14.56
N THR A 114 -1.50 -1.29 -15.16
CA THR A 114 -1.78 -2.14 -16.34
C THR A 114 -1.06 -1.67 -17.59
N GLU A 115 -0.90 -0.36 -17.79
CA GLU A 115 -0.20 0.21 -18.94
C GLU A 115 1.32 0.01 -18.86
N THR A 116 1.88 -0.02 -17.65
CA THR A 116 3.32 -0.28 -17.45
C THR A 116 3.72 -1.69 -17.92
N LYS A 117 2.82 -2.68 -17.87
CA LYS A 117 3.07 -4.02 -18.44
C LYS A 117 3.28 -3.99 -19.96
N GLY A 118 2.70 -3.02 -20.68
CA GLY A 118 2.84 -2.89 -22.14
C GLY A 118 4.19 -2.36 -22.62
N ARG A 119 5.05 -1.85 -21.73
CA ARG A 119 6.38 -1.33 -22.07
C ARG A 119 7.49 -2.38 -22.07
N PHE A 120 7.27 -3.57 -21.50
CA PHE A 120 8.27 -4.64 -21.40
C PHE A 120 8.06 -5.82 -22.36
N THR A 121 7.09 -5.74 -23.28
CA THR A 121 6.83 -6.79 -24.30
C THR A 121 7.11 -6.32 -25.72
N LYS A 122 8.03 -5.35 -25.90
CA LYS A 122 8.60 -5.03 -27.21
C LYS A 122 10.09 -5.40 -27.23
N GLU A 123 10.36 -6.69 -27.31
CA GLU A 123 11.56 -7.27 -27.94
C GLU A 123 11.14 -8.52 -28.72
#